data_AF-A0A2N1QG72-F1
#
_entry.id   AF-A0A2N1QG72-F1
#
_cell.length_a   1.000
_cell.length_b   1.000
_cell.length_c   1.000
_cell.angle_alpha   90.00
_cell.angle_beta   90.00
_cell.angle_gamma   90.00
#
_symmetry.space_group_name_H-M   'P 1'
#
loop_
_entity.id
_entity.type
_entity.pdbx_description
1 polymer ?
#
loop_
_entity_poly.entity_id
_entity_poly.type
_entity_poly.pdbx_seq_one_letter_code
_entity_poly.pdbx_strand_id
1 'polypeptide(L)'
;MIKEAIEYLFNKGTEEFGSLEVEGKTVDVKEVGREMTIHIDDPNTVSIYSQLNDERKREQLVIAKAILPNVVYDRFLESENFIIELMSKFEPTEDREKVLKLFGCIKSEQVHKSMDDGLSQTVTAKKGISTVAEMEVPNPVTLAPYRTFPELPQPTSKFVLRLQDGPEAALFNAGGTSWRVEAMQSIKEYLDEGINPELKEFVKIIM
;
A
#
# COMPACT_ATOMS: atom_id res chain seq x y z
N MET A 1 7.63 8.65 -8.54
CA MET A 1 7.44 7.19 -8.50
C MET A 1 6.46 6.66 -9.55
N ILE A 2 5.16 6.96 -9.57
CA ILE A 2 4.33 6.79 -10.81
C ILE A 2 4.19 8.11 -11.56
N LYS A 3 3.91 9.20 -10.84
CA LYS A 3 3.71 10.53 -11.43
C LYS A 3 4.88 11.01 -12.31
N GLU A 4 6.12 10.76 -11.89
CA GLU A 4 7.32 11.10 -12.68
C GLU A 4 7.43 10.27 -13.97
N ALA A 5 7.00 9.00 -13.95
CA ALA A 5 6.96 8.17 -15.16
C ALA A 5 5.90 8.71 -16.14
N ILE A 6 4.75 9.17 -15.61
CA ILE A 6 3.73 9.84 -16.41
C ILE A 6 4.25 11.17 -16.97
N GLU A 7 4.83 12.02 -16.13
CA GLU A 7 5.33 13.34 -16.55
C GLU A 7 6.48 13.24 -17.56
N TYR A 8 7.41 12.31 -17.35
CA TYR A 8 8.53 12.08 -18.26
C TYR A 8 8.07 11.62 -19.65
N LEU A 9 7.09 10.71 -19.72
CA LEU A 9 6.64 10.14 -20.99
C LEU A 9 5.55 10.96 -21.69
N PHE A 10 4.66 11.62 -20.93
CA PHE A 10 3.43 12.21 -21.48
C PHE A 10 3.37 13.75 -21.39
N ASN A 11 4.18 14.41 -20.55
CA ASN A 11 4.14 15.87 -20.39
C ASN A 11 5.43 16.60 -20.83
N LYS A 12 6.62 16.03 -20.62
CA LYS A 12 7.88 16.62 -21.12
C LYS A 12 8.15 16.27 -22.59
N GLY A 13 7.54 15.20 -23.08
CA GLY A 13 7.72 14.73 -24.44
C GLY A 13 7.13 15.65 -25.52
N THR A 14 6.17 16.51 -25.19
CA THR A 14 5.51 17.34 -26.20
C THR A 14 6.37 18.51 -26.70
N GLU A 15 7.42 18.91 -25.96
CA GLU A 15 8.27 20.06 -26.33
C GLU A 15 9.72 19.71 -26.69
N GLU A 16 10.26 18.55 -26.25
CA GLU A 16 11.70 18.22 -26.40
C GLU A 16 12.02 16.93 -27.18
N PHE A 17 11.09 16.35 -27.93
CA PHE A 17 11.39 15.20 -28.79
C PHE A 17 12.08 15.61 -30.11
N GLY A 18 13.33 16.07 -29.96
CA GLY A 18 14.40 15.81 -30.92
C GLY A 18 14.95 14.39 -30.76
N SER A 19 15.76 13.95 -31.72
CA SER A 19 16.37 12.62 -31.76
C SER A 19 17.15 12.28 -30.49
N LEU A 20 16.93 11.07 -29.96
CA LEU A 20 17.72 10.49 -28.88
C LEU A 20 18.76 9.52 -29.49
N GLU A 21 20.05 9.76 -29.24
CA GLU A 21 21.10 8.80 -29.57
C GLU A 21 21.30 7.83 -28.40
N VAL A 22 21.04 6.55 -28.62
CA VAL A 22 21.36 5.46 -27.69
C VAL A 22 22.22 4.44 -28.45
N GLU A 23 23.43 4.16 -27.94
CA GLU A 23 24.38 3.19 -28.51
C GLU A 23 24.68 3.36 -30.02
N GLY A 24 24.84 4.60 -30.49
CA GLY A 24 25.19 4.89 -31.89
C GLY A 24 24.05 4.67 -32.89
N LYS A 25 22.81 4.51 -32.40
CA LYS A 25 21.59 4.58 -33.21
C LYS A 25 20.79 5.82 -32.84
N THR A 26 20.53 6.64 -33.84
CA THR A 26 19.60 7.78 -33.76
C THR A 26 18.18 7.22 -33.75
N VAL A 27 17.49 7.31 -32.62
CA VAL A 27 16.05 6.99 -32.54
C VAL A 27 15.29 8.29 -32.74
N ASP A 28 14.68 8.43 -33.91
CA ASP A 28 13.83 9.56 -34.25
C ASP A 28 12.49 9.38 -33.51
N VAL A 29 12.22 10.22 -32.51
CA VAL A 29 11.04 10.07 -31.66
C VAL A 29 9.73 10.36 -32.43
N LYS A 30 9.82 10.88 -33.66
CA LYS A 30 8.69 10.94 -34.60
C LYS A 30 8.25 9.56 -35.12
N GLU A 31 9.09 8.54 -35.04
CA GLU A 31 8.81 7.16 -35.49
C GLU A 31 8.58 6.16 -34.34
N VAL A 32 8.60 6.60 -33.08
CA VAL A 32 8.11 5.74 -31.99
C VAL A 32 6.58 5.79 -31.98
N GLY A 33 6.01 4.78 -32.63
CA GLY A 33 4.58 4.56 -32.79
C GLY A 33 3.78 4.80 -31.50
N ARG A 34 2.97 5.85 -31.59
CA ARG A 34 1.74 6.26 -30.90
C ARG A 34 0.90 5.23 -30.12
N GLU A 35 1.34 4.04 -29.73
CA GLU A 35 0.56 3.20 -28.80
C GLU A 35 1.46 2.63 -27.70
N MET A 36 1.19 3.01 -26.46
CA MET A 36 1.88 2.49 -25.29
C MET A 36 0.94 1.60 -24.48
N THR A 37 1.51 0.59 -23.83
CA THR A 37 0.76 -0.26 -22.90
C THR A 37 1.30 -0.05 -21.50
N ILE A 38 0.46 0.48 -20.62
CA ILE A 38 0.75 0.56 -19.19
C ILE A 38 0.18 -0.70 -18.55
N HIS A 39 1.05 -1.51 -17.96
CA HIS A 39 0.68 -2.71 -17.24
C HIS A 39 0.85 -2.47 -15.74
N ILE A 40 -0.24 -2.67 -15.01
CA ILE A 40 -0.21 -2.70 -13.55
C ILE A 40 0.10 -4.15 -13.18
N ASP A 41 1.40 -4.46 -13.03
CA ASP A 41 1.84 -5.84 -12.80
C ASP A 41 1.32 -6.37 -11.46
N ASP A 42 1.32 -5.52 -10.43
CA ASP A 42 0.83 -5.82 -9.08
C ASP A 42 0.57 -4.51 -8.29
N PRO A 43 0.05 -4.57 -7.03
CA PRO A 43 -0.24 -3.39 -6.22
C PRO A 43 0.94 -2.43 -5.96
N ASN A 44 2.18 -2.81 -6.24
CA ASN A 44 3.37 -1.99 -6.01
C ASN A 44 4.25 -1.80 -7.26
N THR A 45 3.89 -2.38 -8.40
CA THR A 45 4.68 -2.32 -9.62
C THR A 45 3.83 -1.96 -10.83
N VAL A 46 4.29 -0.96 -11.60
CA VAL A 46 3.72 -0.55 -12.88
C VAL A 46 4.83 -0.52 -13.93
N SER A 47 4.61 -1.20 -15.05
CA SER A 47 5.53 -1.26 -16.17
C SER A 47 4.92 -0.62 -17.41
N ILE A 48 5.73 0.10 -18.19
CA ILE A 48 5.32 0.73 -19.44
C ILE A 48 6.05 0.05 -20.58
N TYR A 49 5.29 -0.40 -21.57
CA TYR A 49 5.79 -1.14 -22.71
C TYR A 49 5.53 -0.40 -24.02
N SER A 50 6.45 -0.57 -24.96
CA SER A 50 6.28 -0.17 -26.35
C SER A 50 5.19 -1.01 -27.06
N GLN A 51 4.88 -0.63 -28.30
CA GLN A 51 4.22 -1.53 -29.24
C GLN A 51 5.05 -2.80 -29.48
N LEU A 52 4.40 -3.82 -30.04
CA LEU A 52 5.09 -4.98 -30.57
C LEU A 52 5.98 -4.54 -31.74
N ASN A 53 7.25 -4.91 -31.70
CA ASN A 53 8.14 -4.78 -32.84
C ASN A 53 7.87 -5.87 -33.89
N ASP A 54 8.60 -5.83 -35.01
CA ASP A 54 8.49 -6.83 -36.11
C ASP A 54 8.73 -8.28 -35.65
N GLU A 55 9.43 -8.47 -34.53
CA GLU A 55 9.68 -9.78 -33.91
C GLU A 55 8.61 -10.20 -32.90
N ARG A 56 7.50 -9.44 -32.76
CA ARG A 56 6.45 -9.63 -31.76
C ARG A 56 6.95 -9.54 -30.31
N LYS A 57 7.97 -8.72 -30.06
CA LYS A 57 8.45 -8.40 -28.72
C LYS A 57 8.03 -6.98 -28.34
N ARG A 58 7.78 -6.77 -27.06
CA ARG A 58 7.59 -5.44 -26.48
C ARG A 58 8.82 -5.07 -25.68
N GLU A 59 9.31 -3.86 -25.87
CA GLU A 59 10.36 -3.28 -25.04
C GLU A 59 9.74 -2.71 -23.77
N GLN A 60 10.38 -2.95 -22.62
CA GLN A 60 10.00 -2.33 -21.36
C GLN A 60 10.71 -0.98 -21.25
N LEU A 61 9.95 0.10 -21.40
CA LEU A 61 10.46 1.47 -21.43
C LEU A 61 10.75 1.99 -20.03
N VAL A 62 9.80 1.77 -19.12
CA VAL A 62 9.86 2.29 -17.74
C VAL A 62 9.28 1.26 -16.77
N ILE A 63 9.83 1.23 -15.56
CA ILE A 63 9.25 0.51 -14.43
C ILE A 63 9.22 1.41 -13.20
N ALA A 64 8.03 1.51 -12.60
CA ALA A 64 7.79 2.20 -11.35
C ALA A 64 7.54 1.16 -10.27
N LYS A 65 8.31 1.21 -9.18
CA LYS A 65 8.13 0.35 -8.00
C LYS A 65 7.93 1.20 -6.76
N ALA A 66 6.88 0.92 -6.00
CA ALA A 66 6.66 1.55 -4.71
C ALA A 66 7.68 1.03 -3.68
N ILE A 67 8.29 1.95 -2.94
CA ILE A 67 9.15 1.62 -1.80
C ILE A 67 8.25 1.49 -0.58
N LEU A 68 8.01 0.26 -0.14
CA LEU A 68 7.05 -0.06 0.93
C LEU A 68 7.76 -0.53 2.20
N PRO A 69 7.25 -0.18 3.39
CA PRO A 69 7.74 -0.75 4.63
C PRO A 69 7.35 -2.24 4.72
N ASN A 70 8.20 -3.06 5.34
CA ASN A 70 7.85 -4.44 5.62
C ASN A 70 6.96 -4.50 6.88
N VAL A 71 5.68 -4.82 6.71
CA VAL A 71 4.72 -4.95 7.83
C VAL A 71 4.79 -6.37 8.40
N VAL A 72 4.90 -6.46 9.72
CA VAL A 72 4.89 -7.75 10.43
C VAL A 72 3.45 -8.18 10.70
N TYR A 73 3.07 -9.33 10.16
CA TYR A 73 1.79 -10.01 10.42
C TYR A 73 2.02 -11.36 11.08
N ASP A 74 0.96 -11.91 11.67
CA ASP A 74 0.90 -13.29 12.18
C ASP A 74 1.99 -13.63 13.22
N ARG A 75 2.52 -12.60 13.88
CA ARG A 75 3.57 -12.69 14.89
C ARG A 75 3.29 -11.71 16.02
N PHE A 76 3.48 -12.19 17.24
CA PHE A 76 3.42 -11.36 18.44
C PHE A 76 4.65 -10.46 18.54
N LEU A 77 4.40 -9.19 18.80
CA LEU A 77 5.39 -8.16 19.03
C LEU A 77 5.17 -7.59 20.43
N GLU A 78 6.25 -7.28 21.14
CA GLU A 78 6.15 -6.48 22.36
C GLU A 78 5.41 -5.17 22.10
N SER A 79 4.62 -4.71 23.07
CA SER A 79 3.72 -3.56 22.93
C SER A 79 4.39 -2.32 22.32
N GLU A 80 5.61 -1.98 22.71
CA GLU A 80 6.31 -0.82 22.14
C GLU A 80 6.58 -0.98 20.65
N ASN A 81 7.08 -2.16 20.25
CA ASN A 81 7.32 -2.49 18.85
C ASN A 81 6.00 -2.53 18.07
N PHE A 82 4.94 -3.08 18.65
CA PHE A 82 3.61 -3.10 18.04
C PHE A 82 3.05 -1.69 17.80
N ILE A 83 3.19 -0.79 18.79
CA ILE A 83 2.78 0.62 18.68
C ILE A 83 3.58 1.33 17.58
N ILE A 84 4.91 1.13 17.54
CA ILE A 84 5.78 1.70 16.50
C ILE A 84 5.37 1.18 15.12
N GLU A 85 5.09 -0.11 14.98
CA GLU A 85 4.62 -0.74 13.74
C GLU A 85 3.35 -0.04 13.23
N LEU A 86 2.35 0.11 14.10
CA LEU A 86 1.08 0.79 13.77
C LEU A 86 1.26 2.26 13.39
N MET A 87 2.09 3.01 14.11
CA MET A 87 2.27 4.43 13.85
C MET A 87 3.11 4.72 12.60
N SER A 88 4.07 3.85 12.28
CA SER A 88 5.02 4.09 11.18
C SER A 88 4.64 3.42 9.87
N LYS A 89 3.85 2.34 9.90
CA LYS A 89 3.57 1.52 8.72
C LYS A 89 2.10 1.47 8.30
N PHE A 90 1.22 2.19 9.00
CA PHE A 90 -0.20 2.26 8.69
C PHE A 90 -0.69 3.71 8.63
N GLU A 91 -1.57 3.99 7.67
CA GLU A 91 -2.26 5.27 7.60
C GLU A 91 -3.18 5.49 8.81
N PRO A 92 -3.41 6.75 9.20
CA PRO A 92 -4.41 7.09 10.20
C PRO A 92 -5.81 6.60 9.84
N THR A 93 -6.34 5.68 10.65
CA THR A 93 -7.75 5.25 10.61
C THR A 93 -8.38 5.36 11.99
N GLU A 94 -9.70 5.40 12.06
CA GLU A 94 -10.43 5.43 13.33
C GLU A 94 -10.07 4.22 14.22
N ASP A 95 -9.98 3.03 13.63
CA ASP A 95 -9.64 1.82 14.36
C ASP A 95 -8.17 1.79 14.78
N ARG A 96 -7.25 2.36 13.98
CA ARG A 96 -5.85 2.55 14.42
C ARG A 96 -5.78 3.36 15.71
N GLU A 97 -6.53 4.46 15.78
CA GLU A 97 -6.59 5.31 16.97
C GLU A 97 -7.22 4.60 18.18
N LYS A 98 -8.24 3.75 17.96
CA LYS A 98 -8.81 2.90 19.03
C LYS A 98 -7.78 1.92 19.58
N VAL A 99 -7.02 1.27 18.70
CA VAL A 99 -5.95 0.34 19.10
C VAL A 99 -4.86 1.08 19.87
N LEU A 100 -4.35 2.20 19.37
CA LEU A 100 -3.32 2.99 20.07
C LEU A 100 -3.79 3.46 21.46
N LYS A 101 -5.06 3.86 21.62
CA LYS A 101 -5.64 4.19 22.92
C LYS A 101 -5.69 3.01 23.87
N LEU A 102 -6.08 1.83 23.38
CA LEU A 102 -6.08 0.59 24.17
C LEU A 102 -4.67 0.30 24.71
N PHE A 103 -3.64 0.33 23.86
CA PHE A 103 -2.25 0.12 24.28
C PHE A 103 -1.74 1.21 25.24
N GLY A 104 -2.23 2.45 25.11
CA GLY A 104 -1.96 3.51 26.08
C GLY A 104 -2.48 3.21 27.49
N CYS A 105 -3.60 2.48 27.62
CA CYS A 105 -4.16 2.05 28.91
C CYS A 105 -3.49 0.80 29.49
N ILE A 106 -2.91 -0.06 28.63
CA ILE A 106 -2.28 -1.33 29.01
C ILE A 106 -0.87 -1.14 29.61
N LYS A 107 -0.26 0.05 29.49
CA LYS A 107 1.12 0.35 29.95
C LYS A 107 1.43 0.10 31.45
N SER A 108 0.49 -0.39 32.27
CA SER A 108 0.84 -0.96 33.58
C SER A 108 1.20 -2.43 33.42
N GLU A 109 2.44 -2.78 33.76
CA GLU A 109 3.22 -4.04 33.68
C GLU A 109 2.53 -5.40 33.88
N GLN A 110 1.21 -5.49 34.05
CA GLN A 110 0.49 -6.74 34.21
C GLN A 110 -0.81 -6.69 33.40
N VAL A 111 -0.77 -7.27 32.18
CA VAL A 111 -1.97 -7.88 31.59
C VAL A 111 -2.31 -9.05 32.51
N HIS A 112 -3.15 -8.80 33.52
CA HIS A 112 -3.26 -9.75 34.62
C HIS A 112 -4.24 -10.88 34.35
N LYS A 113 -5.18 -10.68 33.41
CA LYS A 113 -6.12 -11.68 32.91
C LYS A 113 -6.56 -11.29 31.51
N SER A 114 -6.29 -12.15 30.54
CA SER A 114 -7.04 -12.15 29.29
C SER A 114 -8.10 -13.23 29.35
N MET A 115 -9.36 -12.85 29.15
CA MET A 115 -10.43 -13.81 28.87
C MET A 115 -10.61 -13.82 27.36
N ASP A 116 -10.37 -14.97 26.74
CA ASP A 116 -10.52 -15.20 25.31
C ASP A 116 -11.50 -16.36 25.11
N ASP A 117 -12.62 -16.11 24.43
CA ASP A 117 -13.62 -17.14 24.10
C ASP A 117 -13.45 -17.73 22.69
N GLY A 118 -12.31 -17.42 22.05
CA GLY A 118 -11.99 -17.77 20.67
C GLY A 118 -12.46 -16.73 19.65
N LEU A 119 -13.35 -15.81 20.02
CA LEU A 119 -13.88 -14.76 19.14
C LEU A 119 -13.56 -13.36 19.67
N SER A 120 -13.87 -13.12 20.94
CA SER A 120 -13.67 -11.87 21.66
C SER A 120 -12.57 -12.01 22.70
N GLN A 121 -11.90 -10.90 22.99
CA GLN A 121 -10.85 -10.86 24.01
C GLN A 121 -11.10 -9.66 24.92
N THR A 122 -11.11 -9.90 26.22
CA THR A 122 -11.19 -8.84 27.23
C THR A 122 -9.87 -8.79 27.98
N VAL A 123 -9.36 -7.58 28.19
CA VAL A 123 -8.11 -7.33 28.92
C VAL A 123 -8.36 -6.37 30.08
N THR A 124 -7.65 -6.61 31.17
CA THR A 124 -7.68 -5.71 32.33
C THR A 124 -6.63 -4.62 32.17
N ALA A 125 -7.04 -3.35 32.11
CA ALA A 125 -6.16 -2.20 31.91
C ALA A 125 -6.40 -1.11 32.98
N LYS A 126 -5.39 -0.27 33.24
CA LYS A 126 -5.53 0.86 34.18
C LYS A 126 -6.04 2.10 33.45
N LYS A 127 -7.18 2.62 33.91
CA LYS A 127 -7.71 3.93 33.51
C LYS A 127 -7.26 4.98 34.52
N GLY A 128 -6.19 5.70 34.21
CA GLY A 128 -5.62 6.72 35.10
C GLY A 128 -4.73 6.13 36.21
N ILE A 129 -4.74 6.74 37.39
CA ILE A 129 -3.77 6.44 38.47
C ILE A 129 -4.16 5.19 39.28
N SER A 130 -5.45 4.83 39.36
CA SER A 130 -5.91 3.79 40.32
C SER A 130 -7.02 2.85 39.85
N THR A 131 -7.74 3.12 38.76
CA THR A 131 -8.91 2.30 38.41
C THR A 131 -8.54 1.23 37.39
N VAL A 132 -8.55 -0.02 37.85
CA VAL A 132 -8.47 -1.20 36.99
C VAL A 132 -9.84 -1.42 36.35
N ALA A 133 -9.91 -1.46 35.03
CA ALA A 133 -11.14 -1.71 34.27
C ALA A 133 -10.93 -2.80 33.23
N GLU A 134 -11.96 -3.62 33.02
CA GLU A 134 -12.01 -4.55 31.89
C GLU A 134 -12.31 -3.76 30.61
N MET A 135 -11.49 -3.96 29.59
CA MET A 135 -11.61 -3.34 28.27
C MET A 135 -11.68 -4.44 27.24
N GLU A 136 -12.68 -4.36 26.36
CA GLU A 136 -12.79 -5.24 25.20
C GLU A 136 -11.74 -4.86 24.16
N VAL A 137 -11.05 -5.87 23.62
CA VAL A 137 -10.12 -5.71 22.50
C VAL A 137 -10.96 -5.55 21.22
N PRO A 138 -10.81 -4.44 20.48
CA PRO A 138 -11.62 -4.21 19.28
C PRO A 138 -11.28 -5.27 18.23
N ASN A 139 -12.30 -6.00 17.79
CA ASN A 139 -12.16 -7.05 16.78
C ASN A 139 -13.41 -7.17 15.90
N PRO A 140 -13.27 -7.33 14.57
CA PRO A 140 -12.05 -7.07 13.79
C PRO A 140 -11.75 -5.56 13.71
N VAL A 141 -10.48 -5.18 13.54
CA VAL A 141 -10.06 -3.79 13.29
C VAL A 141 -9.82 -3.57 11.80
N THR A 142 -10.25 -2.41 11.29
CA THR A 142 -10.02 -2.02 9.90
C THR A 142 -8.84 -1.07 9.81
N LEU A 143 -7.72 -1.55 9.25
CA LEU A 143 -6.47 -0.82 9.17
C LEU A 143 -6.02 -0.66 7.70
N ALA A 144 -5.23 0.37 7.44
CA ALA A 144 -4.70 0.70 6.12
C ALA A 144 -3.15 0.64 6.13
N PRO A 145 -2.54 -0.54 5.99
CA PRO A 145 -1.08 -0.65 5.89
C PRO A 145 -0.57 -0.02 4.60
N TYR A 146 0.63 0.58 4.65
CA TYR A 146 1.31 1.05 3.43
C TYR A 146 1.72 -0.14 2.56
N ARG A 147 1.00 -0.32 1.44
CA ARG A 147 1.18 -1.48 0.55
C ARG A 147 0.92 -1.18 -0.94
N THR A 148 0.70 0.08 -1.28
CA THR A 148 0.66 0.60 -2.66
C THR A 148 1.42 1.94 -2.72
N PHE A 149 1.47 2.55 -3.89
CA PHE A 149 2.11 3.85 -4.12
C PHE A 149 1.62 4.91 -3.10
N PRO A 150 2.52 5.72 -2.53
CA PRO A 150 2.18 6.68 -1.48
C PRO A 150 1.29 7.83 -1.95
N GLU A 151 1.25 8.10 -3.26
CA GLU A 151 0.33 9.05 -3.87
C GLU A 151 -1.13 8.58 -3.92
N LEU A 152 -1.40 7.30 -3.61
CA LEU A 152 -2.73 6.69 -3.64
C LEU A 152 -3.27 6.44 -2.23
N PRO A 153 -4.61 6.46 -2.04
CA PRO A 153 -5.22 5.97 -0.82
C PRO A 153 -4.75 4.53 -0.53
N GLN A 154 -4.28 4.27 0.69
CA GLN A 154 -3.85 2.92 1.04
C GLN A 154 -5.07 2.02 1.24
N PRO A 155 -5.16 0.87 0.54
CA PRO A 155 -6.33 0.01 0.62
C PRO A 155 -6.48 -0.51 2.06
N THR A 156 -7.72 -0.68 2.50
CA THR A 156 -7.99 -1.14 3.87
C THR A 156 -8.09 -2.66 3.95
N SER A 157 -7.86 -3.23 5.14
CA SER A 157 -8.15 -4.63 5.41
C SER A 157 -8.60 -4.83 6.84
N LYS A 158 -9.40 -5.88 7.03
CA LYS A 158 -9.79 -6.34 8.36
C LYS A 158 -8.68 -7.19 8.95
N PHE A 159 -8.36 -6.93 10.21
CA PHE A 159 -7.39 -7.70 10.98
C PHE A 159 -8.04 -8.18 12.28
N VAL A 160 -7.68 -9.39 12.70
CA VAL A 160 -7.91 -9.86 14.06
C VAL A 160 -6.72 -9.43 14.90
N LEU A 161 -6.97 -8.64 15.93
CA LEU A 161 -6.02 -8.21 16.93
C LEU A 161 -6.04 -9.20 18.10
N ARG A 162 -4.88 -9.74 18.46
CA ARG A 162 -4.73 -10.62 19.64
C ARG A 162 -3.64 -10.09 20.55
N LEU A 163 -3.90 -10.16 21.85
CA LEU A 163 -2.96 -9.85 22.91
C LEU A 163 -2.56 -11.12 23.66
N GLN A 164 -1.34 -11.17 24.21
CA GLN A 164 -0.84 -12.28 25.03
C GLN A 164 -0.28 -11.79 26.37
N ASP A 165 -0.10 -12.72 27.30
CA ASP A 165 0.60 -12.49 28.57
C ASP A 165 2.06 -12.13 28.27
N GLY A 166 2.49 -10.91 28.62
CA GLY A 166 3.81 -10.40 28.23
C GLY A 166 3.78 -9.07 27.46
N PRO A 167 2.86 -8.17 27.84
CA PRO A 167 2.15 -7.24 26.92
C PRO A 167 2.51 -7.36 25.42
N GLU A 168 2.31 -8.53 24.82
CA GLU A 168 2.57 -8.72 23.39
C GLU A 168 1.28 -8.66 22.58
N ALA A 169 1.39 -8.27 21.31
CA ALA A 169 0.25 -8.14 20.41
C ALA A 169 0.57 -8.54 18.97
N ALA A 170 -0.43 -9.05 18.27
CA ALA A 170 -0.33 -9.50 16.88
C ALA A 170 -1.55 -9.07 16.07
N LEU A 171 -1.33 -8.80 14.78
CA LEU A 171 -2.38 -8.63 13.77
C LEU A 171 -2.38 -9.83 12.82
N PHE A 172 -3.55 -10.45 12.66
CA PHE A 172 -3.79 -11.54 11.71
C PHE A 172 -4.72 -11.05 10.62
N ASN A 173 -4.34 -11.21 9.34
CA ASN A 173 -5.15 -10.73 8.24
C ASN A 173 -6.45 -11.55 8.11
N ALA A 174 -7.60 -10.87 8.14
CA ALA A 174 -8.93 -11.46 7.99
C ALA A 174 -9.68 -10.93 6.75
N GLY A 175 -9.05 -10.05 5.95
CA GLY A 175 -9.63 -9.47 4.73
C GLY A 175 -9.34 -10.25 3.46
N GLY A 176 -8.50 -11.29 3.52
CA GLY A 176 -8.07 -12.03 2.33
C GLY A 176 -7.21 -11.19 1.37
N THR A 177 -7.34 -11.45 0.07
CA THR A 177 -6.52 -10.79 -0.98
C THR A 177 -7.27 -9.74 -1.79
N SER A 178 -8.52 -9.41 -1.44
CA SER A 178 -9.35 -8.44 -2.18
C SER A 178 -8.72 -7.06 -2.29
N TRP A 179 -7.97 -6.65 -1.26
CA TRP A 179 -7.22 -5.39 -1.23
C TRP A 179 -6.25 -5.22 -2.41
N ARG A 180 -5.76 -6.32 -2.99
CA ARG A 180 -4.86 -6.25 -4.15
C ARG A 180 -5.59 -5.70 -5.36
N VAL A 181 -6.82 -6.16 -5.59
CA VAL A 181 -7.68 -5.70 -6.68
C VAL A 181 -8.07 -4.24 -6.46
N GLU A 182 -8.41 -3.88 -5.22
CA GLU A 182 -8.69 -2.48 -4.85
C GLU A 182 -7.49 -1.57 -5.16
N ALA A 183 -6.28 -1.94 -4.73
CA ALA A 183 -5.07 -1.18 -5.05
C ALA A 183 -4.82 -1.04 -6.55
N MET A 184 -4.91 -2.14 -7.31
CA MET A 184 -4.68 -2.12 -8.76
C MET A 184 -5.72 -1.25 -9.47
N GLN A 185 -6.97 -1.28 -9.01
CA GLN A 185 -8.02 -0.43 -9.54
C GLN A 185 -7.77 1.05 -9.22
N SER A 186 -7.34 1.39 -8.00
CA SER A 186 -6.96 2.77 -7.66
C SER A 186 -5.74 3.26 -8.46
N ILE A 187 -4.76 2.39 -8.72
CA ILE A 187 -3.64 2.71 -9.62
C ILE A 187 -4.16 3.02 -11.02
N LYS A 188 -5.06 2.18 -11.55
CA LYS A 188 -5.65 2.37 -12.88
C LYS A 188 -6.41 3.69 -12.99
N GLU A 189 -7.22 4.03 -12.00
CA GLU A 189 -7.98 5.28 -11.95
C GLU A 189 -7.04 6.48 -11.92
N TYR A 190 -6.03 6.45 -11.04
CA TYR A 190 -5.02 7.51 -10.96
C TYR A 190 -4.26 7.71 -12.27
N LEU A 191 -3.88 6.62 -12.94
CA LEU A 191 -3.22 6.67 -14.24
C LEU A 191 -4.15 7.24 -15.32
N ASP A 192 -5.40 6.79 -15.40
CA ASP A 192 -6.36 7.26 -16.40
C ASP A 192 -6.66 8.76 -16.24
N GLU A 193 -6.74 9.25 -15.01
CA GLU A 193 -6.91 10.68 -14.70
C GLU A 193 -5.65 11.50 -15.01
N GLY A 194 -4.45 10.92 -14.81
CA GLY A 194 -3.17 11.60 -15.01
C GLY A 194 -2.69 11.69 -16.47
N ILE A 195 -3.25 10.90 -17.38
CA ILE A 195 -2.88 10.91 -18.80
C ILE A 195 -3.48 12.13 -19.51
N ASN A 196 -2.66 12.82 -20.31
CA ASN A 196 -3.12 13.92 -21.17
C ASN A 196 -4.27 13.44 -22.07
N PRO A 197 -5.43 14.14 -22.11
CA PRO A 197 -6.57 13.78 -22.95
C PRO A 197 -6.22 13.53 -24.42
N GLU A 198 -5.27 14.27 -24.98
CA GLU A 198 -4.83 14.13 -26.39
C GLU A 198 -4.07 12.82 -26.63
N LEU A 199 -3.56 12.19 -25.58
CA LEU A 199 -2.78 10.95 -25.64
C LEU A 199 -3.58 9.72 -25.22
N LYS A 200 -4.82 9.87 -24.74
CA LYS A 200 -5.63 8.74 -24.24
C LYS A 200 -5.91 7.68 -25.31
N GLU A 201 -6.11 8.07 -26.56
CA GLU A 201 -6.33 7.11 -27.66
C GLU A 201 -5.10 6.25 -27.97
N PHE A 202 -3.93 6.71 -27.52
CA PHE A 202 -2.61 6.13 -27.74
C PHE A 202 -2.10 5.35 -26.51
N VAL A 203 -2.90 5.23 -25.45
CA VAL A 203 -2.48 4.56 -24.22
C VAL A 203 -3.51 3.50 -23.83
N LYS A 204 -3.03 2.27 -23.65
CA LYS A 204 -3.83 1.18 -23.12
C LYS A 204 -3.36 0.81 -21.72
N ILE A 205 -4.24 0.91 -20.73
CA ILE A 205 -3.96 0.46 -19.37
C ILE A 205 -4.53 -0.96 -19.19
N ILE A 206 -3.69 -1.88 -18.72
CA ILE A 206 -4.06 -3.26 -18.41
C ILE A 206 -3.65 -3.60 -16.97
N MET A 207 -4.38 -4.54 -16.37
CA MET A 207 -4.18 -5.10 -15.02
C MET A 207 -4.07 -6.61 -15.11
#